data_AF-A0A954W4R1-F1
#
_entry.id   AF-A0A954W4R1-F1
#
_cell.length_a   1.000
_cell.length_b   1.000
_cell.length_c   1.000
_cell.angle_alpha   90.00
_cell.angle_beta   90.00
_cell.angle_gamma   90.00
#
_symmetry.space_group_name_H-M   'P 1'
#
loop_
_entity.id
_entity.type
_entity.pdbx_description
1 polymer ?
#
loop_
_entity_poly.entity_id
_entity_poly.type
_entity_poly.pdbx_seq_one_letter_code
_entity_poly.pdbx_strand_id
1 'polypeptide(L)'
;MVNRALEKLGADVESFRTFSRTDEAYRVTYELLKQNRMPESESMFGKMLNRMLGTGEKGVTREQEIDGSKMPGYDAVRRYLGPAGMYVHSYEDGWYIAGVLLHKDAAR
;
A
#
# COMPACT_ATOMS: atom_id res chain seq x y z
N MET A 1 16.67 -9.18 1.93
CA MET A 1 15.85 -9.32 3.16
C MET A 1 14.39 -9.59 2.84
N VAL A 2 13.72 -8.75 2.05
CA VAL A 2 12.33 -9.02 1.59
C VAL A 2 12.21 -10.38 0.89
N ASN A 3 13.06 -10.70 -0.08
CA ASN A 3 13.03 -12.01 -0.75
C ASN A 3 13.14 -13.18 0.23
N ARG A 4 14.12 -13.13 1.15
CA ARG A 4 14.27 -14.16 2.19
C ARG A 4 13.05 -14.27 3.10
N ALA A 5 12.36 -13.16 3.38
CA ALA A 5 11.14 -13.18 4.16
C ALA A 5 9.96 -13.77 3.37
N LEU A 6 9.87 -13.51 2.06
CA LEU A 6 8.89 -14.11 1.17
C LEU A 6 9.14 -15.61 0.97
N GLU A 7 10.40 -16.03 0.81
CA GLU A 7 10.78 -17.45 0.74
C GLU A 7 10.36 -18.21 2.00
N LYS A 8 10.51 -17.59 3.19
CA LYS A 8 10.00 -18.16 4.46
C LYS A 8 8.47 -18.29 4.50
N LEU A 9 7.74 -17.49 3.72
CA LEU A 9 6.29 -17.61 3.58
C LEU A 9 5.86 -18.63 2.53
N GLY A 10 6.79 -19.19 1.74
CA GLY A 10 6.48 -20.14 0.67
C GLY A 10 6.53 -19.56 -0.73
N ALA A 11 7.28 -18.47 -0.95
CA ALA A 11 7.58 -17.97 -2.29
C ALA A 11 8.60 -18.89 -2.99
N ASP A 12 8.14 -19.75 -3.89
CA ASP A 12 8.94 -20.70 -4.67
C ASP A 12 8.81 -20.48 -6.20
N VAL A 13 7.76 -21.01 -6.84
CA VAL A 13 7.47 -20.87 -8.27
C VAL A 13 6.26 -19.96 -8.44
N GLU A 14 6.47 -18.67 -8.23
CA GLU A 14 5.38 -17.70 -8.32
C GLU A 14 5.16 -17.16 -9.73
N SER A 15 3.90 -16.84 -10.04
CA SER A 15 3.53 -16.17 -11.29
C SER A 15 3.92 -14.68 -11.27
N PHE A 16 3.89 -14.07 -10.08
CA PHE A 16 4.29 -12.68 -9.88
C PHE A 16 5.01 -12.51 -8.54
N ARG A 17 6.04 -11.67 -8.54
CA ARG A 17 6.72 -11.21 -7.33
C ARG A 17 6.90 -9.70 -7.41
N THR A 18 6.64 -9.00 -6.33
CA THR A 18 6.81 -7.54 -6.27
C THR A 18 7.62 -7.12 -5.06
N PHE A 19 8.27 -5.97 -5.20
CA PHE A 19 9.02 -5.30 -4.15
C PHE A 19 8.59 -3.83 -4.13
N SER A 20 8.44 -3.28 -2.92
CA SER A 20 8.07 -1.88 -2.75
C SER A 20 8.84 -1.23 -1.60
N ARG A 21 9.35 -0.03 -1.87
CA ARG A 21 9.84 0.89 -0.84
C ARG A 21 8.66 1.72 -0.36
N THR A 22 7.94 1.21 0.62
CA THR A 22 6.66 1.80 1.06
C THR A 22 6.82 3.24 1.57
N ASP A 23 7.98 3.59 2.11
CA ASP A 23 8.30 4.96 2.52
C ASP A 23 8.39 5.96 1.36
N GLU A 24 8.68 5.51 0.15
CA GLU A 24 8.65 6.36 -1.04
C GLU A 24 7.31 6.24 -1.76
N ALA A 25 6.80 5.02 -1.91
CA ALA A 25 5.58 4.73 -2.64
C ALA A 25 4.34 5.40 -2.03
N TYR A 26 4.26 5.51 -0.70
CA TYR A 26 3.09 6.11 -0.03
C TYR A 26 3.17 7.61 0.18
N ARG A 27 4.31 8.26 -0.13
CA ARG A 27 4.51 9.70 0.12
C ARG A 27 3.44 10.57 -0.51
N VAL A 28 3.16 10.34 -1.80
CA VAL A 28 2.19 11.16 -2.55
C VAL A 28 0.79 11.00 -1.98
N THR A 29 0.36 9.77 -1.73
CA THR A 29 -0.94 9.48 -1.13
C THR A 29 -1.07 10.07 0.27
N TYR A 30 0.00 10.01 1.08
CA TYR A 30 0.01 10.61 2.40
C TYR A 30 -0.17 12.14 2.35
N GLU A 31 0.53 12.82 1.44
CA GLU A 31 0.40 14.28 1.30
C GLU A 31 -1.00 14.67 0.79
N LEU A 32 -1.60 13.89 -0.10
CA LEU A 32 -2.98 14.10 -0.52
C LEU A 32 -3.95 13.91 0.65
N LEU A 33 -3.77 12.87 1.46
CA LEU A 33 -4.60 12.63 2.64
C LEU A 33 -4.45 13.77 3.64
N LYS A 34 -3.23 14.24 3.92
CA LYS A 34 -2.94 15.36 4.81
C LYS A 34 -3.61 16.67 4.35
N GLN A 35 -3.74 16.87 3.03
CA GLN A 35 -4.42 18.02 2.43
C GLN A 35 -5.94 17.88 2.34
N ASN A 36 -6.53 16.77 2.82
CA ASN A 36 -7.94 16.41 2.61
C ASN A 36 -8.33 16.25 1.13
N ARG A 37 -7.38 15.86 0.28
CA ARG A 37 -7.50 15.74 -1.18
C ARG A 37 -7.28 14.31 -1.68
N MET A 38 -7.30 13.31 -0.78
CA MET A 38 -7.16 11.90 -1.17
C MET A 38 -8.19 11.44 -2.22
N PRO A 39 -9.46 11.91 -2.20
CA PRO A 39 -10.42 11.60 -3.26
C PRO A 39 -9.96 11.97 -4.68
N GLU A 40 -9.05 12.94 -4.82
CA GLU A 40 -8.45 13.37 -6.10
C GLU A 40 -7.27 12.48 -6.53
N SER A 41 -6.85 11.48 -5.73
CA SER A 41 -5.69 10.64 -6.03
C SER A 41 -5.94 9.76 -7.25
N GLU A 42 -5.14 9.94 -8.31
CA GLU A 42 -5.15 9.07 -9.48
C GLU A 42 -4.30 7.80 -9.34
N SER A 43 -3.57 7.65 -8.23
CA SER A 43 -2.77 6.45 -7.94
C SER A 43 -3.64 5.19 -7.86
N MET A 44 -3.08 4.03 -8.20
CA MET A 44 -3.78 2.73 -8.10
C MET A 44 -4.34 2.49 -6.69
N PHE A 45 -3.56 2.82 -5.66
CA PHE A 45 -3.98 2.68 -4.27
C PHE A 45 -5.09 3.68 -3.89
N GLY A 46 -5.01 4.93 -4.33
CA GLY A 46 -6.07 5.91 -4.11
C GLY A 46 -7.38 5.53 -4.80
N LYS A 47 -7.31 5.04 -6.04
CA LYS A 47 -8.47 4.49 -6.76
C LYS A 47 -9.07 3.27 -6.04
N MET A 48 -8.23 2.38 -5.50
CA MET A 48 -8.69 1.22 -4.71
C MET A 48 -9.39 1.65 -3.42
N LEU A 49 -8.80 2.59 -2.66
CA LEU A 49 -9.40 3.13 -1.44
C LEU A 49 -10.72 3.85 -1.71
N ASN A 50 -10.79 4.67 -2.76
CA ASN A 50 -12.03 5.34 -3.16
C ASN A 50 -13.14 4.32 -3.49
N ARG A 51 -12.79 3.18 -4.07
CA ARG A 51 -13.75 2.10 -4.36
C ARG A 51 -14.17 1.32 -3.11
N MET A 52 -13.26 1.11 -2.16
CA MET A 52 -13.56 0.38 -0.91
C MET A 52 -14.36 1.23 0.09
N LEU A 53 -14.12 2.54 0.14
CA LEU A 53 -14.67 3.45 1.13
C LEU A 53 -15.80 4.34 0.58
N GLY A 54 -16.00 4.37 -0.73
CA GLY A 54 -17.06 5.15 -1.38
C GLY A 54 -18.42 4.45 -1.38
N THR A 55 -19.48 5.20 -1.69
CA THR A 55 -20.87 4.69 -1.80
C THR A 55 -21.14 3.88 -3.07
N GLY A 56 -20.16 3.75 -3.97
CA GLY A 56 -20.28 3.03 -5.24
C GLY A 56 -20.90 3.84 -6.39
N GLU A 57 -21.28 5.11 -6.15
CA GLU A 57 -21.83 5.99 -7.17
C GLU A 57 -20.74 6.52 -8.10
N LYS A 58 -20.94 6.34 -9.42
CA LYS A 58 -20.01 6.83 -10.43
C LYS A 58 -20.07 8.36 -10.49
N GLY A 59 -18.91 9.01 -10.33
CA GLY A 59 -18.76 10.46 -10.49
C GLY A 59 -18.94 11.28 -9.21
N VAL A 60 -19.21 10.64 -8.07
CA VAL A 60 -19.29 11.32 -6.77
C VAL A 60 -17.93 11.21 -6.06
N THR A 61 -17.30 12.36 -5.83
CA THR A 61 -16.09 12.46 -5.01
C THR A 61 -16.47 12.25 -3.55
N ARG A 62 -16.01 11.14 -2.94
CA ARG A 62 -16.23 10.84 -1.51
C ARG A 62 -15.69 11.97 -0.63
N GLU A 63 -16.39 12.28 0.45
CA GLU A 63 -15.84 13.10 1.53
C GLU A 63 -14.82 12.31 2.35
N GLN A 64 -13.66 12.92 2.62
CA GLN A 64 -12.61 12.31 3.40
C GLN A 64 -12.99 12.33 4.89
N GLU A 65 -13.29 11.17 5.47
CA GLU A 65 -13.62 11.03 6.89
C GLU A 65 -12.45 11.33 7.83
N ILE A 66 -11.22 11.15 7.34
CA ILE A 66 -10.00 11.44 8.10
C ILE A 66 -9.69 12.93 7.97
N ASP A 67 -9.63 13.65 9.09
CA ASP A 67 -9.15 15.04 9.09
C ASP A 67 -7.63 15.07 8.90
N GLY A 68 -7.20 15.26 7.66
CA GLY A 68 -5.81 15.29 7.25
C GLY A 68 -4.99 16.40 7.90
N SER A 69 -5.63 17.49 8.31
CA SER A 69 -4.94 18.66 8.88
C SER A 69 -4.27 18.36 10.22
N LYS A 70 -4.75 17.33 10.93
CA LYS A 70 -4.22 16.86 12.21
C LYS A 70 -3.08 15.85 12.07
N MET A 71 -2.78 15.42 10.83
CA MET A 71 -1.74 14.43 10.59
C MET A 71 -0.34 15.03 10.72
N PRO A 72 0.64 14.29 11.26
CA PRO A 72 2.00 14.78 11.40
C PRO A 72 2.70 14.97 10.04
N GLY A 73 3.89 15.56 10.04
CA GLY A 73 4.76 15.58 8.86
C GLY A 73 5.15 14.15 8.43
N TYR A 74 5.28 13.93 7.12
CA TYR A 74 5.55 12.59 6.59
C TYR A 74 6.87 11.99 7.11
N ASP A 75 7.85 12.81 7.47
CA ASP A 75 9.11 12.37 8.09
C ASP A 75 8.94 11.66 9.44
N ALA A 76 7.86 11.94 10.17
CA ALA A 76 7.51 11.22 11.39
C ALA A 76 6.93 9.83 11.07
N VAL A 77 6.16 9.72 9.98
CA VAL A 77 5.43 8.50 9.59
C VAL A 77 6.31 7.53 8.82
N ARG A 78 7.15 8.02 7.89
CA ARG A 78 8.02 7.18 7.03
C ARG A 78 8.99 6.31 7.83
N ARG A 79 9.21 6.60 9.11
CA ARG A 79 10.03 5.82 10.05
C ARG A 79 9.41 4.46 10.36
N TYR A 80 8.10 4.30 10.19
CA TYR A 80 7.38 3.04 10.37
C TYR A 80 7.18 2.26 9.07
N LEU A 81 7.51 2.88 7.92
CA LEU A 81 7.29 2.33 6.59
C LEU A 81 8.57 1.64 6.08
N GLY A 82 8.71 0.36 6.41
CA GLY A 82 9.80 -0.48 5.92
C GLY A 82 9.53 -1.10 4.54
N PRO A 83 10.52 -1.82 3.99
CA PRO A 83 10.37 -2.43 2.68
C PRO A 83 9.31 -3.54 2.72
N ALA A 84 8.57 -3.67 1.64
CA ALA A 84 7.51 -4.65 1.48
C ALA A 84 7.72 -5.48 0.21
N GLY A 85 7.05 -6.61 0.15
CA GLY A 85 6.92 -7.40 -1.06
C GLY A 85 5.75 -8.35 -0.97
N MET A 86 5.34 -8.88 -2.11
CA MET A 86 4.33 -9.94 -2.19
C MET A 86 4.68 -10.89 -3.32
N TYR A 87 4.17 -12.11 -3.24
CA TYR A 87 4.15 -13.05 -4.33
C TYR A 87 2.73 -13.53 -4.60
N VAL A 88 2.52 -14.04 -5.81
CA VAL A 88 1.25 -14.59 -6.26
C VAL A 88 1.48 -15.96 -6.87
N HIS A 89 0.80 -16.96 -6.33
CA HIS A 89 0.66 -18.27 -6.94
C HIS A 89 -0.64 -18.37 -7.70
N SER A 90 -0.57 -18.81 -8.95
CA SER A 90 -1.75 -19.12 -9.76
C SER A 90 -2.04 -20.61 -9.69
N TYR A 91 -3.25 -20.94 -9.26
CA TYR A 91 -3.82 -22.28 -9.29
C TYR A 91 -4.90 -22.33 -10.37
N GLU A 92 -5.35 -23.54 -10.73
CA GLU A 92 -6.40 -23.72 -11.74
C GLU A 92 -7.72 -23.01 -11.36
N ASP A 93 -7.98 -22.88 -10.06
CA ASP A 93 -9.22 -22.34 -9.48
C ASP A 93 -9.08 -20.93 -8.88
N GLY A 94 -7.88 -20.32 -8.91
CA GLY A 94 -7.71 -18.96 -8.41
C GLY A 94 -6.27 -18.54 -8.12
N TRP A 95 -6.15 -17.51 -7.29
CA TRP A 95 -4.87 -16.92 -6.90
C TRP A 95 -4.68 -16.95 -5.40
N TYR A 96 -3.50 -17.42 -4.98
CA TYR A 96 -3.02 -17.22 -3.62
C TYR A 96 -2.05 -16.05 -3.60
N ILE A 97 -2.29 -15.11 -2.70
CA ILE A 97 -1.49 -13.90 -2.56
C ILE A 97 -1.00 -13.83 -1.11
N ALA A 98 0.31 -13.75 -0.94
CA ALA A 98 0.93 -13.51 0.36
C ALA A 98 2.00 -12.42 0.25
N GLY A 99 2.18 -11.68 1.34
CA GLY A 99 3.12 -10.56 1.37
C GLY A 99 3.66 -10.28 2.76
N VAL A 100 4.71 -9.47 2.77
CA VAL A 100 5.39 -9.00 3.97
C VAL A 100 5.49 -7.48 3.97
N LEU A 101 5.34 -6.89 5.14
CA LEU A 101 5.81 -5.54 5.44
C LEU A 101 6.86 -5.68 6.54
N LEU A 102 8.12 -5.37 6.23
CA LEU A 102 9.19 -5.47 7.21
C LEU A 102 9.32 -4.19 8.03
N HIS A 103 9.92 -4.30 9.22
CA HIS A 103 10.29 -3.14 10.01
C HIS A 103 11.27 -2.24 9.24
N LYS A 104 11.27 -0.93 9.49
CA LYS A 104 12.16 0.02 8.79
C LYS A 104 13.63 -0.32 8.93
N ASP A 105 14.02 -0.74 10.14
CA ASP A 105 15.39 -1.14 10.44
C ASP A 105 15.79 -2.49 9.84
N ALA A 106 14.84 -3.29 9.33
CA ALA A 106 15.15 -4.48 8.56
C ALA A 106 15.64 -4.15 7.13
N ALA A 107 15.92 -2.88 6.82
CA ALA A 107 16.59 -2.42 5.61
C ALA A 107 18.00 -1.86 5.88
N ARG A 108 18.43 -1.79 7.15
CA ARG A 108 19.80 -1.47 7.57
C ARG A 108 20.63 -2.75 7.64
#